data_AF-A0A559U3A2-F1
#
_entry.id   AF-A0A559U3A2-F1
#
_cell.length_a   1.000
_cell.length_b   1.000
_cell.length_c   1.000
_cell.angle_alpha   90.00
_cell.angle_beta   90.00
_cell.angle_gamma   90.00
#
_symmetry.space_group_name_H-M   'P 1'
#
loop_
_entity.id
_entity.type
_entity.pdbx_description
1 polymer ?
#
loop_
_entity_poly.entity_id
_entity_poly.type
_entity_poly.pdbx_seq_one_letter_code
_entity_poly.pdbx_strand_id
1 'polypeptide(L)'
;MDPAVTGLGGPDPQNREQLLIHPTGTLCNRPSARTAVPNFFLAGDYVRTEVDLATMEGADESARRAVNALLDADNSDTGRCRIRELFRPPEMEPFKCVDEPRYRLGLPSTFDLR
;
A
#
# COMPACT_ATOMS: atom_id res chain seq x y z
N MET A 1 -3.48 28.34 -5.28
CA MET A 1 -4.11 27.08 -5.70
C MET A 1 -3.19 26.42 -6.70
N ASP A 2 -3.20 25.09 -6.74
CA ASP A 2 -2.49 24.30 -7.75
C ASP A 2 -3.06 24.61 -9.16
N PRO A 3 -2.23 25.06 -10.12
CA PRO A 3 -2.67 25.39 -11.47
C PRO A 3 -3.17 24.17 -12.28
N ALA A 4 -2.87 22.94 -11.87
CA ALA A 4 -3.37 21.73 -12.52
C ALA A 4 -4.85 21.44 -12.20
N VAL A 5 -5.38 22.06 -11.14
CA VAL A 5 -6.75 21.84 -10.68
C VAL A 5 -7.65 23.00 -11.14
N THR A 6 -8.71 22.67 -11.87
CA THR A 6 -9.65 23.65 -12.44
C THR A 6 -11.10 23.25 -12.15
N GLY A 7 -12.05 24.19 -12.27
CA GLY A 7 -13.47 23.89 -12.12
C GLY A 7 -13.93 23.54 -10.69
N LEU A 8 -13.08 23.75 -9.67
CA LEU A 8 -13.44 23.52 -8.27
C LEU A 8 -14.67 24.34 -7.88
N GLY A 9 -15.69 23.69 -7.33
CA GLY A 9 -16.96 24.30 -6.95
C GLY A 9 -17.99 24.43 -8.09
N GLY A 10 -17.64 24.01 -9.31
CA GLY A 10 -18.55 23.88 -10.45
C GLY A 10 -19.01 22.42 -10.69
N PRO A 11 -19.79 22.18 -11.76
CA PRO A 11 -20.32 20.84 -12.08
C PRO A 11 -19.28 19.87 -12.66
N ASP A 12 -18.10 20.36 -13.07
CA ASP A 12 -17.04 19.55 -13.70
C ASP A 12 -15.64 19.96 -13.19
N PRO A 13 -15.25 19.55 -11.97
CA PRO A 13 -13.89 19.73 -11.48
C PRO A 13 -12.92 18.82 -12.24
N GLN A 14 -11.81 19.39 -12.73
CA GLN A 14 -10.80 18.69 -13.53
C GLN A 14 -9.43 18.79 -12.86
N ASN A 15 -8.68 17.68 -12.85
CA ASN A 15 -7.28 17.66 -12.45
C ASN A 15 -6.43 17.11 -13.62
N ARG A 16 -5.48 17.92 -14.11
CA ARG A 16 -4.60 17.54 -15.22
C ARG A 16 -3.40 16.69 -14.79
N GLU A 17 -3.12 16.61 -13.48
CA GLU A 17 -2.06 15.76 -12.96
C GLU A 17 -2.50 14.30 -12.92
N GLN A 18 -1.53 13.40 -13.14
CA GLN A 18 -1.79 11.99 -12.91
C GLN A 18 -1.98 11.74 -11.43
N LEU A 19 -2.99 10.91 -11.11
CA LEU A 19 -3.14 10.39 -9.76
C LEU A 19 -1.88 9.58 -9.41
N LEU A 20 -1.36 9.78 -8.21
CA LEU A 20 -0.30 8.97 -7.63
C LEU A 20 -0.88 7.62 -7.21
N ILE A 21 -1.21 6.80 -8.21
CA ILE A 21 -1.76 5.46 -8.04
C ILE A 21 -0.83 4.44 -8.68
N HIS A 22 -0.67 3.33 -7.99
CA HIS A 22 0.15 2.23 -8.46
C HIS A 22 -0.62 1.40 -9.49
N PRO A 23 0.00 1.04 -10.63
CA PRO A 23 -0.62 0.09 -11.54
C PRO A 23 -0.86 -1.26 -10.83
N THR A 24 -2.03 -1.84 -11.04
CA THR A 24 -2.40 -3.13 -10.45
C THR A 24 -1.39 -4.23 -10.79
N GLY A 25 -1.03 -5.06 -9.82
CA GLY A 25 -0.11 -6.19 -10.00
C GLY A 25 1.38 -5.85 -9.96
N THR A 26 1.75 -4.60 -9.68
CA THR A 26 3.17 -4.18 -9.63
C THR A 26 3.84 -4.34 -8.27
N LEU A 27 3.10 -4.72 -7.21
CA LEU A 27 3.64 -4.90 -5.86
C LEU A 27 4.85 -5.85 -5.81
N CYS A 28 4.85 -6.90 -6.63
CA CYS A 28 5.94 -7.87 -6.70
C CYS A 28 7.27 -7.28 -7.21
N ASN A 29 7.21 -6.19 -7.98
CA ASN A 29 8.39 -5.51 -8.51
C ASN A 29 9.03 -4.55 -7.49
N ARG A 30 8.36 -4.26 -6.37
CA ARG A 30 8.86 -3.34 -5.36
C ARG A 30 10.01 -3.97 -4.56
N PRO A 31 11.13 -3.25 -4.35
CA PRO A 31 12.24 -3.73 -3.55
C PRO A 31 11.87 -3.80 -2.06
N SER A 32 12.61 -4.61 -1.31
CA SER A 32 12.66 -4.53 0.14
C SER A 32 13.46 -3.31 0.61
N ALA A 33 13.30 -2.92 1.87
CA ALA A 33 14.05 -1.83 2.48
C ALA A 33 15.58 -2.09 2.54
N ARG A 34 16.00 -3.34 2.79
CA ARG A 34 17.39 -3.77 2.69
C ARG A 34 17.78 -3.95 1.23
N THR A 35 18.94 -3.43 0.84
CA THR A 35 19.53 -3.61 -0.49
C THR A 35 20.74 -4.54 -0.44
N ALA A 36 21.32 -4.85 -1.60
CA ALA A 36 22.59 -5.59 -1.70
C ALA A 36 23.82 -4.74 -1.30
N VAL A 37 23.68 -3.41 -1.28
CA VAL A 37 24.74 -2.49 -0.84
C VAL A 37 24.61 -2.34 0.68
N PRO A 38 25.59 -2.79 1.49
CA PRO A 38 25.41 -2.98 2.93
C PRO A 38 25.04 -1.73 3.73
N ASN A 39 25.40 -0.55 3.23
CA ASN A 39 25.17 0.75 3.86
C ASN A 39 24.14 1.61 3.11
N PHE A 40 23.31 1.00 2.25
CA PHE A 40 22.26 1.69 1.50
C PHE A 40 20.90 1.03 1.73
N PHE A 41 19.95 1.82 2.24
CA PHE A 41 18.62 1.36 2.65
C PHE A 41 17.56 2.22 1.97
N LEU A 42 16.42 1.62 1.65
CA LEU A 42 15.31 2.27 0.95
C LEU A 42 14.12 2.48 1.88
N ALA A 43 13.51 3.65 1.78
CA ALA A 43 12.24 3.99 2.41
C ALA A 43 11.40 4.85 1.45
N GLY A 44 10.08 4.74 1.57
CA GLY A 44 9.12 5.42 0.70
C GLY A 44 8.11 4.46 0.07
N ASP A 45 7.17 5.05 -0.66
CA ASP A 45 6.02 4.36 -1.24
C ASP A 45 6.41 3.28 -2.27
N TYR A 46 7.54 3.42 -2.98
CA TYR A 46 8.02 2.38 -3.90
C TYR A 46 8.62 1.16 -3.18
N VAL A 47 8.83 1.19 -1.87
CA VAL A 47 9.31 0.04 -1.08
C VAL A 47 8.15 -0.88 -0.75
N ARG A 48 8.38 -2.19 -0.81
CA ARG A 48 7.35 -3.19 -0.52
C ARG A 48 6.97 -3.17 0.97
N THR A 49 5.73 -2.79 1.24
CA THR A 49 5.08 -2.82 2.56
C THR A 49 3.79 -3.66 2.48
N GLU A 50 3.08 -3.81 3.60
CA GLU A 50 1.78 -4.50 3.65
C GLU A 50 0.64 -3.66 3.04
N VAL A 51 0.89 -2.36 2.85
CA VAL A 51 -0.05 -1.39 2.27
C VAL A 51 0.39 -1.09 0.84
N ASP A 52 -0.30 -1.66 -0.15
CA ASP A 52 -0.05 -1.44 -1.59
C ASP A 52 -0.71 -0.14 -2.10
N LEU A 53 -0.61 0.94 -1.31
CA LEU A 53 -1.17 2.26 -1.62
C LEU A 53 -0.28 3.36 -1.06
N ALA A 54 -0.24 4.49 -1.76
CA ALA A 54 0.41 5.70 -1.27
C ALA A 54 -0.34 6.26 -0.05
N THR A 55 0.07 5.80 1.15
CA THR A 55 -0.49 6.26 2.43
C THR A 55 0.61 6.65 3.41
N MET A 56 0.24 7.42 4.44
CA MET A 56 1.15 7.80 5.52
C MET A 56 1.61 6.58 6.33
N GLU A 57 0.72 5.59 6.49
CA GLU A 57 1.01 4.32 7.17
C GLU A 57 2.04 3.51 6.38
N GLY A 58 1.89 3.42 5.06
CA GLY A 58 2.88 2.77 4.19
C GLY A 58 4.25 3.45 4.29
N ALA A 59 4.28 4.79 4.34
CA ALA A 59 5.50 5.55 4.55
C ALA A 59 6.16 5.24 5.92
N ASP A 60 5.40 5.26 7.02
CA ASP A 60 5.89 4.90 8.37
C ASP A 60 6.41 3.46 8.41
N GLU A 61 5.67 2.51 7.84
CA GLU A 61 6.03 1.09 7.79
C GLU A 61 7.34 0.87 7.00
N SER A 62 7.52 1.59 5.87
CA SER A 62 8.75 1.53 5.08
C SER A 62 9.96 2.08 5.85
N ALA A 63 9.79 3.17 6.60
CA ALA A 63 10.83 3.77 7.42
C ALA A 63 11.26 2.81 8.55
N ARG A 64 10.30 2.20 9.25
CA ARG A 64 10.59 1.19 10.28
C ARG A 64 11.38 0.01 9.73
N ARG A 65 11.05 -0.46 8.51
CA ARG A 65 11.80 -1.53 7.85
C ARG A 65 13.23 -1.11 7.51
N ALA A 66 13.42 0.11 7.00
CA ALA A 66 14.74 0.64 6.71
C ALA A 66 15.62 0.75 7.97
N VAL A 67 15.05 1.26 9.06
CA VAL A 67 15.73 1.35 10.36
C VAL A 67 16.08 -0.04 10.89
N ASN A 68 15.18 -1.01 10.83
CA ASN A 68 15.50 -2.39 11.25
C ASN A 68 16.63 -2.98 10.41
N ALA A 69 16.61 -2.79 9.09
CA ALA A 69 17.66 -3.25 8.21
C ALA A 69 19.02 -2.62 8.51
N LEU A 70 19.03 -1.33 8.89
CA LEU A 70 20.21 -0.59 9.36
C LEU A 70 20.75 -1.18 10.67
N LEU A 71 19.88 -1.35 11.68
CA LEU A 71 20.27 -1.94 12.97
C LEU A 71 20.83 -3.37 12.80
N ASP A 72 20.26 -4.15 11.88
CA ASP A 72 20.77 -5.47 11.53
C ASP A 72 22.14 -5.41 10.82
N ALA A 73 22.41 -4.38 10.01
CA ALA A 73 23.69 -4.22 9.33
C ALA A 73 24.80 -3.72 10.28
N ASP A 74 24.43 -2.90 11.25
CA ASP A 74 25.31 -2.35 12.29
C ASP A 74 25.59 -3.36 13.43
N ASN A 75 24.92 -4.51 13.44
CA ASN A 75 24.91 -5.47 14.55
C ASN A 75 24.50 -4.80 15.89
N SER A 76 23.54 -3.89 15.84
CA SER A 76 23.08 -3.16 17.01
C SER A 76 22.17 -4.01 17.91
N ASP A 77 22.43 -3.96 19.22
CA ASP A 77 21.60 -4.58 20.26
C ASP A 77 20.29 -3.82 20.56
N THR A 78 20.06 -2.69 19.88
CA THR A 78 18.85 -1.88 20.09
C THR A 78 17.59 -2.62 19.63
N GLY A 79 16.50 -2.48 20.38
CA GLY A 79 15.21 -3.06 20.02
C GLY A 79 14.73 -2.64 18.63
N ARG A 80 14.21 -3.59 17.86
CA ARG A 80 13.69 -3.33 16.51
C ARG A 80 12.39 -2.54 16.53
N CYS A 81 12.20 -1.68 15.54
CA CYS A 81 10.93 -1.03 15.27
C CYS A 81 9.85 -2.08 14.96
N ARG A 82 8.76 -2.01 15.71
CA ARG A 82 7.62 -2.91 15.57
C ARG A 82 6.88 -2.68 14.23
N ILE A 83 6.90 -3.65 13.30
CA ILE A 83 6.24 -3.57 11.96
C ILE A 83 4.81 -4.11 12.01
N ARG A 84 3.78 -3.29 11.83
CA ARG A 84 2.38 -3.77 11.93
C ARG A 84 1.89 -4.28 10.60
N GLU A 85 1.33 -5.47 10.63
CA GLU A 85 0.73 -6.09 9.46
C GLU A 85 -0.69 -5.55 9.26
N LEU A 86 -1.12 -5.53 8.01
CA LEU A 86 -2.47 -5.14 7.66
C LEU A 86 -3.45 -6.16 8.22
N PHE A 87 -4.26 -5.76 9.20
CA PHE A 87 -5.26 -6.63 9.78
C PHE A 87 -6.35 -6.96 8.76
N ARG A 88 -6.49 -8.24 8.45
CA ARG A 88 -7.57 -8.78 7.62
C ARG A 88 -8.47 -9.62 8.53
N PRO A 89 -9.72 -9.18 8.79
CA PRO A 89 -10.64 -9.93 9.63
C PRO A 89 -10.88 -11.33 9.05
N PRO A 90 -10.54 -12.42 9.76
CA PRO A 90 -10.75 -13.77 9.25
C PRO A 90 -12.23 -14.10 8.99
N GLU A 91 -13.13 -13.44 9.73
CA GLU A 91 -14.57 -13.57 9.58
C GLU A 91 -15.06 -13.08 8.20
N MET A 92 -14.27 -12.26 7.50
CA MET A 92 -14.59 -11.80 6.15
C MET A 92 -14.22 -12.81 5.05
N GLU A 93 -13.32 -13.77 5.31
CA GLU A 93 -12.82 -14.69 4.28
C GLU A 93 -13.91 -15.59 3.65
N PRO A 94 -14.88 -16.14 4.39
CA PRO A 94 -15.97 -16.91 3.80
C PRO A 94 -16.78 -16.09 2.80
N PHE A 95 -17.02 -14.81 3.09
CA PHE A 95 -17.79 -13.93 2.22
C PHE A 95 -17.03 -13.61 0.93
N LYS A 96 -15.71 -13.37 1.01
CA LYS A 96 -14.86 -13.18 -0.17
C LYS A 96 -14.84 -14.42 -1.07
N CYS A 97 -14.73 -15.61 -0.47
CA CYS A 97 -14.73 -16.88 -1.20
C CYS A 97 -16.03 -17.11 -1.99
N VAL A 98 -17.17 -16.66 -1.46
CA VAL A 98 -18.48 -16.74 -2.15
C VAL A 98 -18.63 -15.63 -3.20
N ASP A 99 -18.13 -14.43 -2.92
CA ASP A 99 -18.23 -13.28 -3.80
C ASP A 99 -17.39 -13.43 -5.08
N GLU A 100 -16.14 -13.89 -4.94
CA GLU A 100 -15.19 -14.00 -6.06
C GLU A 100 -15.72 -14.76 -7.29
N PRO A 101 -16.30 -15.98 -7.18
CA PRO A 101 -16.87 -16.67 -8.33
C PRO A 101 -18.12 -15.96 -8.88
N ARG A 102 -18.95 -15.33 -8.03
CA ARG A 102 -20.13 -14.58 -8.47
C ARG A 102 -19.73 -13.36 -9.28
N TYR A 103 -18.73 -12.62 -8.81
CA TYR A 103 -18.12 -11.49 -9.51
C TYR A 103 -17.60 -11.90 -10.88
N ARG A 104 -16.83 -13.00 -10.96
CA ARG A 104 -16.32 -13.53 -12.25
C ARG A 104 -17.44 -13.94 -13.21
N LEU A 105 -18.62 -14.31 -12.70
CA LEU A 105 -19.80 -14.67 -13.49
C LEU A 105 -20.73 -13.48 -13.77
N GLY A 106 -20.43 -12.27 -13.29
CA GLY A 106 -21.29 -11.09 -13.43
C GLY A 106 -22.62 -11.19 -12.67
N LEU A 107 -22.70 -12.04 -11.65
CA LEU A 107 -23.88 -12.20 -10.81
C LEU A 107 -23.93 -11.11 -9.72
N PRO A 108 -25.13 -10.70 -9.26
CA PRO A 108 -25.27 -9.72 -8.19
C PRO A 108 -24.63 -10.21 -6.88
N SER A 109 -24.27 -9.27 -6.00
CA SER A 109 -23.74 -9.59 -4.69
C SER A 109 -24.78 -10.34 -3.85
N THR A 110 -24.33 -11.21 -2.96
CA THR A 110 -25.20 -11.92 -2.00
C THR A 110 -25.90 -10.95 -1.05
N PHE A 111 -25.34 -9.74 -0.87
CA PHE A 111 -25.86 -8.70 0.00
C PHE A 111 -26.73 -7.65 -0.71
N ASP A 112 -26.95 -7.79 -2.02
CA ASP A 112 -27.85 -6.90 -2.74
C ASP A 112 -29.30 -7.18 -2.32
N LEU A 113 -29.81 -6.34 -1.41
CA LEU A 113 -31.21 -6.35 -1.01
C LEU A 113 -32.06 -5.65 -2.09
N ARG A 114 -33.20 -6.26 -2.43
CA ARG A 114 -34.22 -5.67 -3.30
C ARG A 114 -35.25 -4.89 -2.51
#